data_AF-A0A165FBX6-F1
#
_entry.id   AF-A0A165FBX6-F1
#
_cell.length_a   1.000
_cell.length_b   1.000
_cell.length_c   1.000
_cell.angle_alpha   90.00
_cell.angle_beta   90.00
_cell.angle_gamma   90.00
#
_symmetry.space_group_name_H-M   'P 1'
#
loop_
_entity.id
_entity.type
_entity.pdbx_description
1 polymer ?
#
loop_
_entity_poly.entity_id
_entity_poly.type
_entity_poly.pdbx_seq_one_letter_code
_entity_poly.pdbx_strand_id
1 'polypeptide(L)'
;MLTPIRVRGKRKHNDSKRPRIVPISNPKDRIGRWKIPSLMTSSATSSAGTPGGPSSQEISDSQRIADGARPRKRRRKIRISPLESLPPEILQLIFFYAMNLDLPLASPRLASLLSSEHVYTKLCLSVFRGCWDEPQDVPGDELGQLQSRILECRWLTLELLRKCERKYYSFLLENKKQQLGIQGEGEQEALDAHLSMHPPRVPWIDCGITVDEYRYLWPIIAWENFSLPERLLRGPWAQEKVILLYKLCLGGAYIDWKDSNRGEFISQGLIEAIQEGNATAVRVITLLMPVLGDGATDMLKQAVIESDCNREVVKALIAADQSSSLPCIQWGDADLWRWATARRDEGVEKGFWLLDILRRGMFEDELHID
;
A
#
# COMPACT_ATOMS: atom_id res chain seq x y z
N MET A 1 73.27 10.18 -25.34
CA MET A 1 73.88 9.54 -24.16
C MET A 1 72.78 8.85 -23.38
N LEU A 2 72.97 7.58 -22.98
CA LEU A 2 72.00 6.81 -22.19
C LEU A 2 72.75 6.23 -20.98
N THR A 3 72.29 6.52 -19.77
CA THR A 3 72.88 6.04 -18.51
C THR A 3 71.97 4.99 -17.84
N PRO A 4 72.51 4.09 -17.00
CA PRO A 4 71.98 2.73 -16.90
C PRO A 4 70.86 2.55 -15.85
N ILE A 5 69.95 1.61 -16.15
CA ILE A 5 68.89 1.17 -15.24
C ILE A 5 69.51 0.41 -14.05
N ARG A 6 69.28 0.92 -12.82
CA ARG A 6 69.77 0.29 -11.59
C ARG A 6 68.69 -0.55 -10.91
N VAL A 7 68.67 -1.85 -11.23
CA VAL A 7 67.77 -2.83 -10.60
C VAL A 7 68.03 -2.90 -9.09
N ARG A 8 66.97 -2.76 -8.26
CA ARG A 8 67.09 -2.82 -6.79
C ARG A 8 66.09 -3.78 -6.15
N GLY A 9 66.53 -5.03 -5.97
CA GLY A 9 66.15 -5.92 -4.86
C GLY A 9 64.70 -6.42 -4.78
N LYS A 10 64.49 -7.70 -5.13
CA LYS A 10 63.33 -8.49 -4.67
C LYS A 10 63.18 -8.37 -3.15
N ARG A 11 62.02 -7.91 -2.66
CA ARG A 11 61.62 -8.08 -1.25
C ARG A 11 60.71 -9.31 -1.13
N LYS A 12 60.96 -10.14 -0.11
CA LYS A 12 60.19 -11.35 0.16
C LYS A 12 58.71 -11.03 0.38
N HIS A 13 57.84 -11.87 -0.18
CA HIS A 13 56.42 -11.94 0.15
C HIS A 13 56.27 -12.25 1.64
N ASN A 14 55.56 -11.43 2.41
CA ASN A 14 55.23 -11.70 3.81
C ASN A 14 53.76 -12.10 3.89
N ASP A 15 53.52 -13.42 3.88
CA ASP A 15 52.21 -14.03 3.58
C ASP A 15 51.26 -14.08 4.78
N SER A 16 51.13 -12.95 5.49
CA SER A 16 50.42 -12.85 6.77
C SER A 16 49.49 -11.64 6.86
N LYS A 17 48.82 -11.30 5.74
CA LYS A 17 47.74 -10.28 5.69
C LYS A 17 46.76 -10.51 4.52
N ARG A 18 46.10 -11.68 4.49
CA ARG A 18 44.86 -11.83 3.70
C ARG A 18 43.81 -10.84 4.23
N PRO A 19 43.14 -10.03 3.40
CA PRO A 19 41.93 -9.34 3.84
C PRO A 19 40.89 -10.40 4.21
N ARG A 20 40.32 -10.31 5.42
CA ARG A 20 39.15 -11.13 5.77
C ARG A 20 38.00 -10.67 4.88
N ILE A 21 37.57 -11.54 3.96
CA ILE A 21 36.27 -11.44 3.32
C ILE A 21 35.25 -11.47 4.46
N VAL A 22 34.57 -10.35 4.68
CA VAL A 22 33.44 -10.30 5.61
C VAL A 22 32.27 -10.94 4.88
N PRO A 23 31.61 -11.98 5.43
CA PRO A 23 30.42 -12.52 4.81
C PRO A 23 29.36 -11.42 4.71
N ILE A 24 28.74 -11.30 3.53
CA ILE A 24 27.65 -10.35 3.29
C ILE A 24 26.50 -10.77 4.20
N SER A 25 26.27 -10.02 5.27
CA SER A 25 25.12 -10.21 6.17
C SER A 25 23.84 -9.94 5.40
N ASN A 26 22.86 -10.84 5.56
CA ASN A 26 21.55 -10.82 4.91
C ASN A 26 20.91 -9.41 4.86
N PRO A 27 20.27 -9.00 3.75
CA PRO A 27 19.67 -7.66 3.63
C PRO A 27 18.46 -7.40 4.54
N LYS A 28 17.98 -8.41 5.29
CA LYS A 28 16.80 -8.31 6.17
C LYS A 28 17.01 -7.48 7.44
N ASP A 29 18.26 -7.25 7.89
CA ASP A 29 18.56 -6.56 9.16
C ASP A 29 18.69 -5.02 9.05
N ARG A 30 18.43 -4.43 7.88
CA ARG A 30 18.49 -2.96 7.68
C ARG A 30 17.17 -2.21 7.83
N ILE A 31 16.09 -2.89 8.23
CA ILE A 31 14.81 -2.23 8.54
C ILE A 31 14.93 -1.58 9.92
N GLY A 32 15.43 -0.34 9.93
CA GLY A 32 15.56 0.48 11.12
C GLY A 32 14.25 0.60 11.89
N ARG A 33 14.34 0.53 13.23
CA ARG A 33 13.21 0.60 14.16
C ARG A 33 12.63 2.02 14.20
N TRP A 34 11.75 2.35 13.25
CA TRP A 34 11.03 3.61 13.21
C TRP A 34 10.22 3.81 14.50
N LYS A 35 10.48 4.91 15.22
CA LYS A 35 9.60 5.35 16.31
C LYS A 35 8.48 6.18 15.71
N ILE A 36 7.27 5.63 15.73
CA ILE A 36 6.04 6.39 15.50
C ILE A 36 5.91 7.42 16.65
N PRO A 37 5.66 8.71 16.39
CA PRO A 37 5.26 9.65 17.43
C PRO A 37 3.93 9.19 18.04
N SER A 38 3.89 8.99 19.36
CA SER A 38 2.66 8.58 20.04
C SER A 38 1.64 9.71 19.98
N LEU A 39 0.66 9.58 19.08
CA LEU A 39 -0.57 10.36 19.14
C LEU A 39 -1.38 9.91 20.36
N MET A 40 -2.01 10.87 21.03
CA MET A 40 -2.59 10.68 22.36
C MET A 40 -3.89 9.88 22.31
N THR A 41 -3.92 8.74 22.99
CA THR A 41 -5.16 8.10 23.47
C THR A 41 -5.35 8.44 24.95
N SER A 42 -6.33 9.29 25.25
CA SER A 42 -6.64 9.73 26.62
C SER A 42 -7.87 9.01 27.17
N SER A 43 -7.66 8.04 28.06
CA SER A 43 -8.73 7.44 28.87
C SER A 43 -8.25 6.89 30.22
N ALA A 44 -8.53 7.68 31.26
CA ALA A 44 -9.00 7.30 32.61
C ALA A 44 -8.20 6.39 33.60
N THR A 45 -8.21 6.87 34.85
CA THR A 45 -8.31 6.15 36.16
C THR A 45 -7.10 5.45 36.84
N SER A 46 -6.47 6.21 37.76
CA SER A 46 -6.47 5.99 39.24
C SER A 46 -6.01 4.68 39.90
N SER A 47 -4.83 4.71 40.54
CA SER A 47 -4.53 4.30 41.96
C SER A 47 -3.00 4.27 42.16
N ALA A 48 -2.37 5.04 43.07
CA ALA A 48 -2.39 5.01 44.54
C ALA A 48 -1.62 3.81 45.15
N GLY A 49 -0.43 4.06 45.71
CA GLY A 49 0.38 3.06 46.42
C GLY A 49 1.85 3.46 46.59
N THR A 50 2.20 4.03 47.75
CA THR A 50 3.56 4.49 48.12
C THR A 50 4.24 3.48 49.09
N PRO A 51 5.43 3.74 49.67
CA PRO A 51 6.68 3.03 49.37
C PRO A 51 7.13 2.03 50.46
N GLY A 52 8.23 1.30 50.22
CA GLY A 52 8.92 0.56 51.29
C GLY A 52 10.32 0.05 50.93
N GLY A 53 11.32 0.38 51.76
CA GLY A 53 12.62 -0.32 51.79
C GLY A 53 13.86 0.61 51.78
N PRO A 54 14.87 0.42 52.64
CA PRO A 54 15.68 1.56 53.10
C PRO A 54 17.17 1.60 52.68
N SER A 55 17.69 2.82 52.82
CA SER A 55 19.04 3.24 53.24
C SER A 55 20.11 2.16 53.56
N SER A 56 21.23 2.31 52.87
CA SER A 56 22.62 2.34 53.40
C SER A 56 23.10 1.32 54.44
N GLN A 57 24.13 0.57 54.05
CA GLN A 57 25.30 0.35 54.91
C GLN A 57 26.58 0.31 54.07
N GLU A 58 27.47 1.29 54.29
CA GLU A 58 28.84 1.27 53.82
C GLU A 58 29.69 0.40 54.76
N ILE A 59 30.46 -0.54 54.21
CA ILE A 59 31.73 -0.98 54.81
C ILE A 59 32.73 -1.15 53.66
N SER A 60 33.92 -0.57 53.80
CA SER A 60 35.03 -0.73 52.85
C SER A 60 35.65 -2.12 52.95
N ASP A 61 36.25 -2.62 51.86
CA ASP A 61 37.71 -2.79 51.87
C ASP A 61 38.29 -3.35 50.56
N SER A 62 39.56 -2.97 50.34
CA SER A 62 40.58 -3.73 49.62
C SER A 62 40.32 -4.11 48.15
N GLN A 63 40.80 -3.22 47.28
CA GLN A 63 41.66 -3.56 46.13
C GLN A 63 41.39 -4.89 45.42
N ARG A 64 40.54 -4.87 44.39
CA ARG A 64 40.55 -5.91 43.34
C ARG A 64 40.62 -5.31 41.95
N ILE A 65 41.76 -5.61 41.31
CA ILE A 65 41.96 -5.80 39.87
C ILE A 65 41.66 -4.60 38.97
N ALA A 66 42.72 -4.07 38.34
CA ALA A 66 42.65 -3.07 37.29
C ALA A 66 42.14 -3.67 35.97
N ASP A 67 40.87 -4.05 35.92
CA ASP A 67 40.23 -4.57 34.70
C ASP A 67 39.79 -3.45 33.75
N GLY A 68 40.72 -3.09 32.86
CA GLY A 68 40.43 -2.75 31.47
C GLY A 68 39.23 -1.83 31.22
N ALA A 69 39.25 -0.61 31.76
CA ALA A 69 38.34 0.47 31.37
C ALA A 69 38.51 0.77 29.87
N ARG A 70 37.75 0.04 29.02
CA ARG A 70 37.79 0.17 27.56
C ARG A 70 37.60 1.64 27.20
N PRO A 71 38.53 2.28 26.47
CA PRO A 71 38.42 3.69 26.19
C PRO A 71 37.10 3.94 25.46
N ARG A 72 36.21 4.74 26.07
CA ARG A 72 34.96 5.17 25.44
C ARG A 72 35.34 5.75 24.08
N LYS A 73 35.03 5.02 23.00
CA LYS A 73 35.34 5.43 21.62
C LYS A 73 34.85 6.86 21.46
N ARG A 74 35.77 7.83 21.36
CA ARG A 74 35.43 9.24 21.15
C ARG A 74 34.43 9.28 20.01
N ARG A 75 33.18 9.69 20.28
CA ARG A 75 32.16 9.89 19.25
C ARG A 75 32.79 10.83 18.23
N ARG A 76 33.14 10.30 17.05
CA ARG A 76 33.65 11.11 15.95
C ARG A 76 32.59 12.19 15.71
N LYS A 77 32.94 13.46 15.84
CA LYS A 77 32.04 14.56 15.46
C LYS A 77 31.65 14.31 14.01
N ILE A 78 30.39 13.94 13.78
CA ILE A 78 29.88 13.71 12.43
C ILE A 78 30.01 15.05 11.73
N ARG A 79 30.75 15.09 10.63
CA ARG A 79 30.85 16.28 9.80
C ARG A 79 29.51 16.40 9.07
N ILE A 80 28.69 17.34 9.53
CA ILE A 80 27.43 17.72 8.89
C ILE A 80 27.78 18.18 7.47
N SER A 81 27.09 17.66 6.46
CA SER A 81 27.30 18.10 5.08
C SER A 81 26.81 19.55 4.90
N PRO A 82 27.29 20.31 3.90
CA PRO A 82 26.77 21.64 3.62
C PRO A 82 25.24 21.64 3.43
N LEU A 83 24.72 20.61 2.76
CA LEU A 83 23.29 20.41 2.55
C LEU A 83 22.54 20.19 3.88
N GLU A 84 23.05 19.35 4.78
CA GLU A 84 22.48 19.12 6.12
C GLU A 84 22.62 20.32 7.09
N SER A 85 23.36 21.35 6.71
CA SER A 85 23.50 22.61 7.47
C SER A 85 22.53 23.70 7.04
N LEU A 86 21.80 23.50 5.94
CA LEU A 86 20.75 24.42 5.49
C LEU A 86 19.55 24.46 6.46
N PRO A 87 18.81 25.58 6.51
CA PRO A 87 17.52 25.65 7.18
C PRO A 87 16.51 24.65 6.58
N PRO A 88 15.57 24.10 7.38
CA PRO A 88 14.58 23.13 6.91
C PRO A 88 13.69 23.69 5.80
N GLU A 89 13.41 24.99 5.77
CA GLU A 89 12.61 25.66 4.74
C GLU A 89 13.28 25.56 3.37
N ILE A 90 14.60 25.81 3.32
CA ILE A 90 15.40 25.70 2.08
C ILE A 90 15.52 24.24 1.64
N LEU A 91 15.67 23.31 2.59
CA LEU A 91 15.67 21.87 2.28
C LEU A 91 14.33 21.39 1.73
N GLN A 92 13.21 21.90 2.24
CA GLN A 92 11.88 21.59 1.73
C GLN A 92 11.69 22.15 0.32
N LEU A 93 12.12 23.39 0.04
CA LEU A 93 12.10 23.95 -1.32
C LEU A 93 12.94 23.11 -2.30
N ILE A 94 14.16 22.72 -1.93
CA ILE A 94 15.01 21.84 -2.75
C ILE A 94 14.32 20.48 -2.98
N PHE A 95 13.71 19.91 -1.95
CA PHE A 95 12.99 18.63 -2.04
C PHE A 95 11.79 18.70 -2.98
N PHE A 96 10.97 19.75 -2.90
CA PHE A 96 9.81 19.93 -3.80
C PHE A 96 10.22 20.30 -5.23
N TYR A 97 11.34 20.98 -5.43
CA TYR A 97 11.84 21.25 -6.78
C TYR A 97 12.43 19.98 -7.43
N ALA A 98 13.13 19.15 -6.67
CA ALA A 98 13.77 17.94 -7.20
C ALA A 98 12.86 16.69 -7.20
N MET A 99 11.77 16.70 -6.41
CA MET A 99 10.81 15.60 -6.19
C MET A 99 11.44 14.22 -5.87
N ASN A 100 12.69 14.23 -5.41
CA ASN A 100 13.51 13.04 -5.31
C ASN A 100 13.38 12.38 -3.93
N LEU A 101 12.68 11.24 -3.87
CA LEU A 101 12.47 10.45 -2.65
C LEU A 101 13.76 9.87 -2.04
N ASP A 102 14.87 9.82 -2.79
CA ASP A 102 16.16 9.34 -2.31
C ASP A 102 16.93 10.40 -1.51
N LEU A 103 16.53 11.68 -1.59
CA LEU A 103 17.15 12.77 -0.81
C LEU A 103 16.97 12.59 0.71
N PRO A 104 15.76 12.29 1.25
CA PRO A 104 15.60 11.83 2.64
C PRO A 104 16.44 10.58 2.98
N LEU A 105 16.61 9.64 2.05
CA LEU A 105 17.33 8.38 2.29
C LEU A 105 18.84 8.56 2.36
N ALA A 106 19.39 9.61 1.73
CA ALA A 106 20.82 9.91 1.73
C ALA A 106 21.39 10.23 3.13
N SER A 107 20.56 10.71 4.08
CA SER A 107 20.99 10.99 5.45
C SER A 107 19.85 10.97 6.47
N PRO A 108 20.02 10.33 7.65
CA PRO A 108 19.05 10.40 8.74
C PRO A 108 18.71 11.83 9.20
N ARG A 109 19.62 12.79 9.00
CA ARG A 109 19.39 14.20 9.33
C ARG A 109 18.46 14.86 8.31
N LEU A 110 18.67 14.61 7.02
CA LEU A 110 17.76 15.06 5.96
C LEU A 110 16.37 14.42 6.12
N ALA A 111 16.31 13.11 6.39
CA ALA A 111 15.06 12.44 6.75
C ALA A 111 14.34 13.17 7.89
N SER A 112 15.01 13.45 9.02
CA SER A 112 14.35 14.12 10.15
C SER A 112 13.84 15.54 9.86
N LEU A 113 14.45 16.27 8.92
CA LEU A 113 14.06 17.64 8.54
C LEU A 113 12.95 17.67 7.47
N LEU A 114 12.85 16.61 6.66
CA LEU A 114 11.82 16.45 5.62
C LEU A 114 10.62 15.62 6.09
N SER A 115 10.74 14.87 7.19
CA SER A 115 9.65 14.09 7.80
C SER A 115 8.68 14.95 8.60
N SER A 116 7.90 15.81 7.93
CA SER A 116 6.78 16.55 8.53
C SER A 116 5.45 16.26 7.81
N GLU A 117 4.34 16.38 8.54
CA GLU A 117 3.00 16.19 7.96
C GLU A 117 2.73 17.18 6.82
N HIS A 118 3.22 18.41 6.94
CA HIS A 118 3.14 19.41 5.87
C HIS A 118 3.85 18.91 4.60
N VAL A 119 5.06 18.37 4.74
CA VAL A 119 5.83 17.86 3.60
C VAL A 119 5.13 16.68 2.93
N TYR A 120 4.67 15.70 3.70
CA TYR A 120 3.93 14.56 3.14
C TYR A 120 2.62 14.99 2.47
N THR A 121 1.85 15.89 3.09
CA THR A 121 0.59 16.39 2.50
C THR A 121 0.84 17.11 1.19
N LYS A 122 1.82 18.02 1.15
CA LYS A 122 2.14 18.78 -0.07
C LYS A 122 2.69 17.86 -1.16
N LEU A 123 3.57 16.91 -0.81
CA LEU A 123 4.11 15.91 -1.74
C LEU A 123 2.98 15.08 -2.39
N CYS A 124 2.03 14.57 -1.60
CA CYS A 124 0.87 13.85 -2.14
C CYS A 124 -0.01 14.73 -3.04
N LEU A 125 -0.24 15.99 -2.66
CA LEU A 125 -1.03 16.91 -3.48
C LEU A 125 -0.31 17.28 -4.79
N SER A 126 1.01 17.43 -4.81
CA SER A 126 1.74 17.66 -6.07
C SER A 126 1.74 16.41 -6.95
N VAL A 127 2.20 15.25 -6.46
CA VAL A 127 2.37 14.02 -7.26
C VAL A 127 1.06 13.42 -7.75
N PHE A 128 0.01 13.47 -6.93
CA PHE A 128 -1.26 12.88 -7.34
C PHE A 128 -2.14 13.90 -8.08
N ARG A 129 -1.89 15.22 -8.06
CA ARG A 129 -2.87 16.21 -8.56
C ARG A 129 -2.42 17.21 -9.60
N GLY A 130 -1.13 17.53 -9.70
CA GLY A 130 -0.71 18.76 -10.42
C GLY A 130 -1.30 20.06 -9.84
N CYS A 131 -1.94 20.00 -8.67
CA CYS A 131 -2.77 21.07 -8.11
C CYS A 131 -1.97 22.20 -7.44
N TRP A 132 -0.65 22.01 -7.31
CA TRP A 132 0.26 22.89 -6.57
C TRP A 132 1.54 22.98 -7.36
N ASP A 133 1.56 23.94 -8.30
CA ASP A 133 2.53 24.07 -9.38
C ASP A 133 2.60 22.76 -10.20
N GLU A 134 1.97 22.73 -11.38
CA GLU A 134 2.14 21.59 -12.30
C GLU A 134 3.63 21.29 -12.41
N PRO A 135 4.07 20.03 -12.25
CA PRO A 135 5.45 19.65 -12.51
C PRO A 135 5.68 19.76 -14.02
N GLN A 136 5.97 20.99 -14.47
CA GLN A 136 6.26 21.31 -15.86
C GLN A 136 7.33 20.34 -16.36
N ASP A 137 7.02 19.70 -17.48
CA ASP A 137 7.90 18.79 -18.21
C ASP A 137 8.27 17.45 -17.54
N VAL A 138 7.53 16.96 -16.53
CA VAL A 138 7.67 15.56 -16.07
C VAL A 138 6.89 14.61 -17.01
N PRO A 139 7.55 13.64 -17.69
CA PRO A 139 6.86 12.65 -18.51
C PRO A 139 5.96 11.74 -17.67
N GLY A 140 4.79 11.35 -18.19
CA GLY A 140 3.81 10.59 -17.41
C GLY A 140 4.29 9.24 -16.88
N ASP A 141 5.23 8.57 -17.58
CA ASP A 141 5.85 7.33 -17.09
C ASP A 141 6.77 7.56 -15.88
N GLU A 142 7.39 8.74 -15.75
CA GLU A 142 8.15 9.12 -14.55
C GLU A 142 7.20 9.48 -13.40
N LEU A 143 6.08 10.13 -13.70
CA LEU A 143 5.04 10.42 -12.71
C LEU A 143 4.43 9.13 -12.15
N GLY A 144 4.11 8.15 -13.00
CA GLY A 144 3.59 6.83 -12.60
C GLY A 144 4.55 6.04 -11.71
N GLN A 145 5.86 6.10 -12.02
CA GLN A 145 6.90 5.53 -11.17
C GLN A 145 6.96 6.23 -9.81
N LEU A 146 6.91 7.57 -9.78
CA LEU A 146 6.91 8.35 -8.54
C LEU A 146 5.65 8.08 -7.69
N GLN A 147 4.48 7.99 -8.33
CA GLN A 147 3.21 7.60 -7.72
C GLN A 147 3.31 6.21 -7.07
N SER A 148 3.86 5.23 -7.80
CA SER A 148 4.11 3.87 -7.29
C SER A 148 5.04 3.85 -6.08
N ARG A 149 6.20 4.55 -6.15
CA ARG A 149 7.17 4.66 -5.04
C ARG A 149 6.56 5.32 -3.80
N ILE A 150 5.69 6.32 -3.96
CA ILE A 150 4.98 6.95 -2.82
C ILE A 150 3.96 5.99 -2.22
N LEU A 151 3.21 5.26 -3.03
CA LEU A 151 2.22 4.28 -2.55
C LEU A 151 2.86 3.10 -1.79
N GLU A 152 4.13 2.78 -2.06
CA GLU A 152 4.92 1.81 -1.28
C GLU A 152 5.47 2.37 0.04
N CYS A 153 5.54 3.70 0.20
CA CYS A 153 6.08 4.33 1.39
C CYS A 153 5.22 4.07 2.64
N ARG A 154 5.87 3.64 3.73
CA ARG A 154 5.21 3.35 5.02
C ARG A 154 4.58 4.57 5.70
N TRP A 155 5.05 5.77 5.39
CA TRP A 155 4.47 7.02 5.91
C TRP A 155 3.14 7.36 5.21
N LEU A 156 2.86 6.80 4.04
CA LEU A 156 1.60 6.98 3.34
C LEU A 156 0.53 6.05 3.94
N THR A 157 -0.27 6.60 4.84
CA THR A 157 -1.47 5.97 5.40
C THR A 157 -2.72 6.35 4.58
N LEU A 158 -3.77 5.55 4.69
CA LEU A 158 -5.08 5.92 4.12
C LEU A 158 -5.62 7.22 4.74
N GLU A 159 -5.37 7.48 6.02
CA GLU A 159 -5.80 8.73 6.66
C GLU A 159 -5.15 9.95 6.02
N LEU A 160 -3.85 9.86 5.68
CA LEU A 160 -3.14 10.92 4.97
C LEU A 160 -3.68 11.08 3.55
N LEU A 161 -3.95 9.98 2.83
CA LEU A 161 -4.63 10.04 1.53
C LEU A 161 -5.98 10.75 1.66
N ARG A 162 -6.91 10.24 2.50
CA ARG A 162 -8.22 10.86 2.81
C ARG A 162 -8.12 12.34 3.22
N LYS A 163 -7.04 12.75 3.92
CA LYS A 163 -6.77 14.15 4.27
C LYS A 163 -6.38 14.99 3.05
N CYS A 164 -5.57 14.44 2.14
CA CYS A 164 -5.25 15.08 0.86
C CYS A 164 -6.49 15.16 -0.04
N GLU A 165 -7.30 14.10 -0.11
CA GLU A 165 -8.56 14.06 -0.85
C GLU A 165 -9.50 15.20 -0.45
N ARG A 166 -9.78 15.35 0.85
CA ARG A 166 -10.63 16.43 1.37
C ARG A 166 -10.08 17.83 1.06
N LYS A 167 -8.77 18.05 1.26
CA LYS A 167 -8.11 19.35 0.96
C LYS A 167 -8.19 19.72 -0.51
N TYR A 168 -7.98 18.74 -1.39
CA TYR A 168 -8.06 18.95 -2.83
C TYR A 168 -9.50 19.24 -3.27
N TYR A 169 -10.46 18.47 -2.76
CA TYR A 169 -11.87 18.67 -3.05
C TYR A 169 -12.40 20.03 -2.58
N SER A 170 -12.01 20.49 -1.38
CA SER A 170 -12.37 21.85 -0.93
C SER A 170 -11.80 22.93 -1.85
N PHE A 171 -10.58 22.77 -2.34
CA PHE A 171 -9.97 23.69 -3.31
C PHE A 171 -10.70 23.69 -4.67
N LEU A 172 -11.11 22.52 -5.17
CA LEU A 172 -11.91 22.44 -6.39
C LEU A 172 -13.27 23.13 -6.24
N LEU A 173 -13.98 22.91 -5.12
CA LEU A 173 -15.25 23.59 -4.87
C LEU A 173 -15.07 25.11 -4.77
N GLU A 174 -14.02 25.58 -4.08
CA GLU A 174 -13.68 27.01 -3.98
C GLU A 174 -13.49 27.61 -5.38
N ASN A 175 -12.68 26.97 -6.23
CA ASN A 175 -12.44 27.40 -7.61
C ASN A 175 -13.71 27.34 -8.46
N LYS A 176 -14.57 26.33 -8.28
CA LYS A 176 -15.81 26.20 -9.05
C LYS A 176 -16.85 27.23 -8.63
N LYS A 177 -16.98 27.53 -7.33
CA LYS A 177 -17.77 28.65 -6.81
C LYS A 177 -17.31 29.98 -7.41
N GLN A 178 -15.99 30.23 -7.45
CA GLN A 178 -15.40 31.42 -8.08
C GLN A 178 -15.70 31.50 -9.59
N GLN A 179 -15.53 30.41 -10.34
CA GLN A 179 -15.85 30.35 -11.78
C GLN A 179 -17.32 30.63 -12.08
N LEU A 180 -18.23 30.17 -11.22
CA LEU A 180 -19.68 30.34 -11.36
C LEU A 180 -20.19 31.67 -10.77
N GLY A 181 -19.33 32.48 -10.14
CA GLY A 181 -19.72 33.72 -9.46
C GLY A 181 -20.57 33.52 -8.21
N ILE A 182 -20.61 32.31 -7.66
CA ILE A 182 -21.44 31.93 -6.50
C ILE A 182 -20.84 32.53 -5.22
N GLN A 183 -21.64 33.31 -4.49
CA GLN A 183 -21.32 33.77 -3.14
C GLN A 183 -22.27 33.11 -2.14
N GLY A 184 -21.73 32.47 -1.09
CA GLY A 184 -22.51 31.84 -0.03
C GLY A 184 -22.78 30.33 -0.23
N GLU A 185 -23.96 29.87 0.19
CA GLU A 185 -24.33 28.46 0.38
C GLU A 185 -24.55 27.64 -0.92
N GLY A 186 -24.19 28.16 -2.10
CA GLY A 186 -24.23 27.43 -3.38
C GLY A 186 -23.18 26.31 -3.52
N GLU A 187 -22.86 25.63 -2.43
CA GLU A 187 -21.97 24.46 -2.44
C GLU A 187 -22.60 23.27 -3.16
N GLN A 188 -23.90 23.05 -2.95
CA GLN A 188 -24.64 22.00 -3.64
C GLN A 188 -24.73 22.28 -5.16
N GLU A 189 -24.91 23.54 -5.57
CA GLU A 189 -24.92 23.91 -7.00
C GLU A 189 -23.54 23.72 -7.66
N ALA A 190 -22.46 24.15 -7.00
CA ALA A 190 -21.09 23.92 -7.48
C ALA A 190 -20.74 22.42 -7.56
N LEU A 191 -21.27 21.61 -6.63
CA LEU A 191 -21.15 20.16 -6.61
C LEU A 191 -21.96 19.50 -7.75
N ASP A 192 -23.24 19.83 -7.89
CA ASP A 192 -24.11 19.22 -8.90
C ASP A 192 -23.60 19.53 -10.30
N ALA A 193 -23.08 20.75 -10.52
CA ALA A 193 -22.37 21.12 -11.75
C ALA A 193 -21.08 20.30 -11.97
N HIS A 194 -20.34 19.95 -10.91
CA HIS A 194 -19.13 19.13 -11.01
C HIS A 194 -19.44 17.66 -11.32
N LEU A 195 -20.42 17.06 -10.62
CA LEU A 195 -20.86 15.68 -10.85
C LEU A 195 -21.48 15.50 -12.24
N SER A 196 -22.25 16.48 -12.71
CA SER A 196 -22.88 16.45 -14.04
C SER A 196 -21.87 16.46 -15.19
N MET A 197 -20.71 17.11 -15.02
CA MET A 197 -19.66 17.15 -16.04
C MET A 197 -18.93 15.80 -16.21
N HIS A 198 -18.97 14.95 -15.18
CA HIS A 198 -18.21 13.71 -15.17
C HIS A 198 -18.96 12.60 -14.43
N PRO A 199 -19.95 11.95 -15.07
CA PRO A 199 -20.68 10.84 -14.48
C PRO A 199 -19.79 9.61 -14.25
N PRO A 200 -20.12 8.73 -13.28
CA PRO A 200 -19.38 7.50 -13.04
C PRO A 200 -19.31 6.64 -14.30
N ARG A 201 -18.09 6.37 -14.77
CA ARG A 201 -17.83 5.49 -15.93
C ARG A 201 -17.76 4.00 -15.58
N VAL A 202 -17.94 3.64 -14.32
CA VAL A 202 -17.70 2.29 -13.78
C VAL A 202 -18.94 1.72 -13.11
N PRO A 203 -19.14 0.39 -13.14
CA PRO A 203 -20.24 -0.26 -12.46
C PRO A 203 -20.17 0.02 -10.95
N TRP A 204 -21.31 0.39 -10.36
CA TRP A 204 -21.40 0.67 -8.94
C TRP A 204 -21.17 -0.60 -8.12
N ILE A 205 -19.98 -0.71 -7.52
CA ILE A 205 -19.76 -1.65 -6.42
C ILE A 205 -20.28 -0.99 -5.14
N ASP A 206 -21.44 -1.44 -4.64
CA ASP A 206 -21.79 -1.19 -3.25
C ASP A 206 -20.77 -1.89 -2.35
N CYS A 207 -19.81 -1.09 -1.90
CA CYS A 207 -18.77 -1.47 -0.96
C CYS A 207 -18.94 -0.76 0.40
N GLY A 208 -20.18 -0.35 0.71
CA GLY A 208 -20.49 0.47 1.88
C GLY A 208 -19.91 1.88 1.79
N ILE A 209 -19.56 2.34 0.58
CA ILE A 209 -19.15 3.72 0.32
C ILE A 209 -20.37 4.62 0.47
N THR A 210 -20.28 5.56 1.41
CA THR A 210 -21.33 6.58 1.59
C THR A 210 -21.41 7.51 0.39
N VAL A 211 -22.56 8.17 0.17
CA VAL A 211 -22.70 9.21 -0.87
C VAL A 211 -21.67 10.34 -0.68
N ASP A 212 -21.28 10.62 0.57
CA ASP A 212 -20.19 11.53 0.90
C ASP A 212 -18.81 10.99 0.49
N GLU A 213 -18.48 9.73 0.77
CA GLU A 213 -17.23 9.15 0.27
C GLU A 213 -17.20 9.09 -1.26
N TYR A 214 -18.35 8.82 -1.90
CA TYR A 214 -18.53 8.88 -3.36
C TYR A 214 -18.28 10.29 -3.93
N ARG A 215 -18.78 11.33 -3.26
CA ARG A 215 -18.52 12.75 -3.57
C ARG A 215 -17.00 13.07 -3.61
N TYR A 216 -16.18 12.36 -2.82
CA TYR A 216 -14.71 12.44 -2.87
C TYR A 216 -14.03 11.37 -3.75
N LEU A 217 -14.74 10.44 -4.39
CA LEU A 217 -14.11 9.48 -5.31
C LEU A 217 -13.69 10.14 -6.62
N TRP A 218 -14.53 11.05 -7.11
CA TRP A 218 -14.58 11.31 -8.55
C TRP A 218 -13.52 12.28 -9.10
N PRO A 219 -13.25 13.46 -8.51
CA PRO A 219 -12.16 14.33 -9.00
C PRO A 219 -10.78 13.82 -8.55
N ILE A 220 -10.69 12.53 -8.23
CA ILE A 220 -9.53 11.78 -7.81
C ILE A 220 -8.47 11.76 -8.94
N ILE A 221 -8.09 10.56 -9.34
CA ILE A 221 -6.80 10.23 -9.93
C ILE A 221 -6.44 10.91 -11.28
N ALA A 222 -5.53 11.90 -11.34
CA ALA A 222 -4.62 12.07 -12.48
C ALA A 222 -3.47 11.06 -12.33
N TRP A 223 -3.81 9.77 -12.31
CA TRP A 223 -2.80 8.73 -12.32
C TRP A 223 -2.37 8.47 -13.75
N GLU A 224 -1.08 8.30 -13.95
CA GLU A 224 -0.52 7.80 -15.20
C GLU A 224 0.22 6.52 -14.86
N ASN A 225 -0.17 5.40 -15.48
CA ASN A 225 0.58 4.13 -15.47
C ASN A 225 1.33 3.81 -14.15
N PHE A 226 0.60 3.69 -13.04
CA PHE A 226 1.18 3.36 -11.72
C PHE A 226 0.77 1.95 -11.26
N SER A 227 1.68 1.28 -10.54
CA SER A 227 1.46 -0.11 -10.11
C SER A 227 0.99 -0.21 -8.66
N LEU A 228 0.06 -1.13 -8.40
CA LEU A 228 -0.49 -1.36 -7.06
C LEU A 228 0.55 -1.88 -6.06
N PRO A 229 0.67 -1.28 -4.85
CA PRO A 229 1.54 -1.79 -3.81
C PRO A 229 1.14 -3.17 -3.31
N GLU A 230 2.12 -4.06 -3.18
CA GLU A 230 1.96 -5.43 -2.66
C GLU A 230 1.20 -5.49 -1.32
N ARG A 231 1.38 -4.49 -0.45
CA ARG A 231 0.68 -4.38 0.84
C ARG A 231 -0.85 -4.27 0.73
N LEU A 232 -1.36 -3.90 -0.44
CA LEU A 232 -2.80 -3.79 -0.71
C LEU A 232 -3.40 -5.04 -1.39
N LEU A 233 -2.56 -5.96 -1.89
CA LEU A 233 -3.00 -7.10 -2.69
C LEU A 233 -3.36 -8.35 -1.87
N ARG A 234 -3.04 -8.40 -0.57
CA ARG A 234 -3.36 -9.51 0.35
C ARG A 234 -4.21 -9.07 1.54
N GLY A 235 -4.77 -10.00 2.30
CA GLY A 235 -5.53 -9.73 3.52
C GLY A 235 -4.68 -9.14 4.68
N PRO A 236 -5.30 -8.83 5.82
CA PRO A 236 -6.74 -8.91 6.08
C PRO A 236 -7.53 -7.80 5.36
N TRP A 237 -8.78 -8.08 4.99
CA TRP A 237 -9.61 -7.22 4.16
C TRP A 237 -10.51 -6.28 4.96
N ALA A 238 -9.90 -5.36 5.71
CA ALA A 238 -10.63 -4.27 6.36
C ALA A 238 -11.39 -3.38 5.34
N GLN A 239 -12.56 -2.86 5.71
CA GLN A 239 -13.41 -2.05 4.81
C GLN A 239 -12.64 -0.86 4.22
N GLU A 240 -11.86 -0.17 5.04
CA GLU A 240 -10.97 0.92 4.64
C GLU A 240 -9.99 0.53 3.53
N LYS A 241 -9.46 -0.70 3.59
CA LYS A 241 -8.53 -1.24 2.60
C LYS A 241 -9.22 -1.53 1.28
N VAL A 242 -10.44 -2.08 1.34
CA VAL A 242 -11.26 -2.37 0.16
C VAL A 242 -11.67 -1.08 -0.55
N ILE A 243 -12.08 -0.04 0.20
CA ILE A 243 -12.38 1.29 -0.33
C ILE A 243 -11.13 1.93 -0.98
N LEU A 244 -9.95 1.79 -0.36
CA LEU A 244 -8.70 2.27 -0.95
C LEU A 244 -8.35 1.53 -2.24
N LEU A 245 -8.44 0.19 -2.24
CA LEU A 245 -8.15 -0.61 -3.43
C LEU A 245 -9.09 -0.23 -4.58
N TYR A 246 -10.39 -0.10 -4.31
CA TYR A 246 -11.38 0.38 -5.25
C TYR A 246 -10.98 1.75 -5.84
N LYS A 247 -10.67 2.74 -4.99
CA LYS A 247 -10.18 4.08 -5.42
C LYS A 247 -8.96 4.03 -6.33
N LEU A 248 -7.97 3.18 -6.01
CA LEU A 248 -6.76 3.06 -6.82
C LEU A 248 -7.07 2.41 -8.17
N CYS A 249 -7.82 1.31 -8.19
CA CYS A 249 -8.20 0.62 -9.42
C CYS A 249 -9.09 1.47 -10.33
N LEU A 250 -10.07 2.21 -9.79
CA LEU A 250 -10.85 3.20 -10.55
C LEU A 250 -9.97 4.26 -11.22
N GLY A 251 -8.82 4.52 -10.60
CA GLY A 251 -7.81 5.42 -11.11
C GLY A 251 -6.94 4.87 -12.24
N GLY A 252 -7.08 3.60 -12.64
CA GLY A 252 -6.19 2.98 -13.62
C GLY A 252 -4.89 2.45 -13.01
N ALA A 253 -4.90 2.06 -11.73
CA ALA A 253 -3.81 1.27 -11.17
C ALA A 253 -3.69 -0.07 -11.92
N TYR A 254 -2.48 -0.46 -12.31
CA TYR A 254 -2.25 -1.74 -12.96
C TYR A 254 -1.53 -2.74 -12.06
N ILE A 255 -1.75 -4.03 -12.34
CA ILE A 255 -0.91 -5.12 -11.83
C ILE A 255 0.02 -5.54 -12.96
N ASP A 256 1.32 -5.59 -12.65
CA ASP A 256 2.30 -6.26 -13.50
C ASP A 256 2.24 -7.78 -13.22
N TRP A 257 1.75 -8.51 -14.22
CA TRP A 257 1.61 -9.96 -14.21
C TRP A 257 2.83 -10.71 -14.78
N LYS A 258 3.78 -10.00 -15.41
CA LYS A 258 4.88 -10.61 -16.17
C LYS A 258 6.23 -10.50 -15.48
N ASP A 259 6.56 -9.32 -14.99
CA ASP A 259 7.89 -9.02 -14.44
C ASP A 259 7.87 -8.93 -12.89
N SER A 260 6.73 -9.23 -12.25
CA SER A 260 6.57 -9.17 -10.80
C SER A 260 5.67 -10.27 -10.20
N ASN A 261 5.86 -10.57 -8.91
CA ASN A 261 5.02 -11.50 -8.14
C ASN A 261 3.65 -10.89 -7.74
N ARG A 262 3.28 -9.69 -8.23
CA ARG A 262 2.02 -9.02 -7.84
C ARG A 262 0.80 -9.80 -8.29
N GLY A 263 0.88 -10.50 -9.42
CA GLY A 263 -0.14 -11.45 -9.88
C GLY A 263 -0.40 -12.58 -8.86
N GLU A 264 0.66 -13.27 -8.41
CA GLU A 264 0.55 -14.30 -7.37
C GLU A 264 -0.02 -13.72 -6.06
N PHE A 265 0.42 -12.53 -5.67
CA PHE A 265 -0.07 -11.88 -4.45
C PHE A 265 -1.56 -11.52 -4.52
N ILE A 266 -2.08 -11.05 -5.66
CA ILE A 266 -3.52 -10.76 -5.77
C ILE A 266 -4.36 -12.04 -5.84
N SER A 267 -3.90 -13.10 -6.51
CA SER A 267 -4.59 -14.41 -6.51
C SER A 267 -4.65 -15.01 -5.10
N GLN A 268 -3.54 -14.94 -4.35
CA GLN A 268 -3.52 -15.34 -2.94
C GLN A 268 -4.43 -14.44 -2.07
N GLY A 269 -4.47 -13.13 -2.36
CA GLY A 269 -5.36 -12.20 -1.68
C GLY A 269 -6.84 -12.45 -1.96
N LEU A 270 -7.19 -12.91 -3.17
CA LEU A 270 -8.54 -13.34 -3.53
C LEU A 270 -8.95 -14.57 -2.72
N ILE A 271 -8.08 -15.57 -2.59
CA ILE A 271 -8.30 -16.73 -1.72
C ILE A 271 -8.53 -16.28 -0.26
N GLU A 272 -7.70 -15.37 0.25
CA GLU A 272 -7.87 -14.79 1.59
C GLU A 272 -9.21 -14.03 1.74
N ALA A 273 -9.65 -13.30 0.71
CA ALA A 273 -10.95 -12.61 0.72
C ALA A 273 -12.14 -13.57 0.72
N ILE A 274 -12.04 -14.68 -0.02
CA ILE A 274 -13.01 -15.76 -0.06
C ILE A 274 -13.11 -16.45 1.31
N GLN A 275 -11.96 -16.77 1.93
CA GLN A 275 -11.88 -17.39 3.26
C GLN A 275 -12.40 -16.47 4.38
N GLU A 276 -12.15 -15.16 4.30
CA GLU A 276 -12.73 -14.16 5.20
C GLU A 276 -14.23 -13.91 4.96
N GLY A 277 -14.82 -14.47 3.89
CA GLY A 277 -16.22 -14.26 3.51
C GLY A 277 -16.51 -12.84 3.01
N ASN A 278 -15.48 -12.06 2.67
CA ASN A 278 -15.61 -10.65 2.30
C ASN A 278 -15.98 -10.51 0.81
N ALA A 279 -17.27 -10.68 0.52
CA ALA A 279 -17.83 -10.54 -0.82
C ALA A 279 -17.48 -9.19 -1.50
N THR A 280 -17.35 -8.11 -0.71
CA THR A 280 -16.98 -6.79 -1.23
C THR A 280 -15.53 -6.76 -1.73
N ALA A 281 -14.59 -7.32 -0.95
CA ALA A 281 -13.20 -7.46 -1.39
C ALA A 281 -13.13 -8.33 -2.65
N VAL A 282 -13.84 -9.46 -2.69
CA VAL A 282 -13.95 -10.31 -3.90
C VAL A 282 -14.42 -9.50 -5.10
N ARG A 283 -15.53 -8.76 -5.02
CA ARG A 283 -16.04 -7.91 -6.12
C ARG A 283 -15.02 -6.87 -6.60
N VAL A 284 -14.35 -6.18 -5.68
CA VAL A 284 -13.33 -5.18 -6.04
C VAL A 284 -12.13 -5.83 -6.73
N ILE A 285 -11.74 -7.03 -6.29
CA ILE A 285 -10.62 -7.77 -6.88
C ILE A 285 -10.98 -8.30 -8.27
N THR A 286 -12.12 -8.95 -8.42
CA THR A 286 -12.48 -9.66 -9.66
C THR A 286 -13.08 -8.76 -10.74
N LEU A 287 -13.78 -7.67 -10.38
CA LEU A 287 -14.35 -6.74 -11.38
C LEU A 287 -13.30 -5.78 -11.95
N LEU A 288 -12.30 -5.39 -11.15
CA LEU A 288 -11.34 -4.35 -11.54
C LEU A 288 -9.96 -4.88 -11.94
N MET A 289 -9.71 -6.19 -11.78
CA MET A 289 -8.44 -6.82 -12.15
C MET A 289 -8.73 -8.20 -12.77
N PRO A 290 -8.01 -8.60 -13.84
CA PRO A 290 -8.25 -9.87 -14.56
C PRO A 290 -7.63 -11.06 -13.81
N VAL A 291 -8.09 -11.32 -12.58
CA VAL A 291 -7.49 -12.28 -11.63
C VAL A 291 -8.05 -13.69 -11.79
N LEU A 292 -9.29 -13.83 -12.28
CA LEU A 292 -9.99 -15.12 -12.36
C LEU A 292 -9.33 -16.04 -13.40
N GLY A 293 -9.42 -15.70 -14.69
CA GLY A 293 -8.84 -16.45 -15.80
C GLY A 293 -9.12 -17.96 -15.73
N ASP A 294 -8.21 -18.78 -16.26
CA ASP A 294 -8.35 -20.24 -16.27
C ASP A 294 -8.57 -20.87 -14.87
N GLY A 295 -8.30 -20.14 -13.78
CA GLY A 295 -8.51 -20.56 -12.39
C GLY A 295 -9.89 -20.23 -11.79
N ALA A 296 -10.83 -19.66 -12.53
CA ALA A 296 -12.14 -19.24 -12.00
C ALA A 296 -12.93 -20.39 -11.34
N THR A 297 -12.88 -21.58 -11.93
CA THR A 297 -13.52 -22.79 -11.38
C THR A 297 -12.92 -23.19 -10.03
N ASP A 298 -11.59 -23.11 -9.88
CA ASP A 298 -10.91 -23.42 -8.62
C ASP A 298 -11.23 -22.38 -7.53
N MET A 299 -11.34 -21.09 -7.89
CA MET A 299 -11.80 -20.05 -6.96
C MET A 299 -13.25 -20.27 -6.51
N LEU A 300 -14.12 -20.74 -7.40
CA LEU A 300 -15.49 -21.13 -7.05
C LEU A 300 -15.52 -22.35 -6.13
N LYS A 301 -14.68 -23.36 -6.38
CA LYS A 301 -14.50 -24.54 -5.50
C LYS A 301 -13.97 -24.13 -4.12
N GLN A 302 -13.01 -23.20 -4.03
CA GLN A 302 -12.53 -22.63 -2.78
C GLN A 302 -13.67 -21.96 -1.98
N ALA A 303 -14.53 -21.21 -2.66
CA ALA A 303 -15.67 -20.52 -2.03
C ALA A 303 -16.76 -21.49 -1.55
N VAL A 304 -17.06 -22.52 -2.32
CA VAL A 304 -18.13 -23.50 -2.02
C VAL A 304 -17.68 -24.55 -1.01
N ILE A 305 -16.57 -25.22 -1.30
CA ILE A 305 -16.15 -26.45 -0.61
C ILE A 305 -15.43 -26.11 0.69
N GLU A 306 -14.46 -25.19 0.64
CA GLU A 306 -13.63 -24.85 1.80
C GLU A 306 -14.18 -23.69 2.64
N SER A 307 -14.90 -22.75 2.02
CA SER A 307 -15.33 -21.49 2.66
C SER A 307 -16.84 -21.42 2.96
N ASP A 308 -17.45 -22.58 3.24
CA ASP A 308 -18.86 -22.75 3.64
C ASP A 308 -19.88 -22.09 2.67
N CYS A 309 -19.57 -21.96 1.38
CA CYS A 309 -20.50 -21.50 0.35
C CYS A 309 -21.24 -20.20 0.72
N ASN A 310 -20.48 -19.15 1.03
CA ASN A 310 -21.03 -17.82 1.27
C ASN A 310 -21.72 -17.31 -0.01
N ARG A 311 -23.05 -17.14 0.06
CA ARG A 311 -23.90 -16.80 -1.09
C ARG A 311 -23.45 -15.52 -1.80
N GLU A 312 -22.99 -14.50 -1.07
CA GLU A 312 -22.58 -13.22 -1.67
C GLU A 312 -21.18 -13.30 -2.30
N VAL A 313 -20.27 -14.10 -1.74
CA VAL A 313 -18.96 -14.39 -2.36
C VAL A 313 -19.15 -15.18 -3.66
N VAL A 314 -19.97 -16.23 -3.65
CA VAL A 314 -20.24 -17.06 -4.84
C VAL A 314 -20.90 -16.23 -5.94
N LYS A 315 -21.91 -15.39 -5.62
CA LYS A 315 -22.48 -14.43 -6.59
C LYS A 315 -21.43 -13.46 -7.15
N ALA A 316 -20.51 -12.96 -6.32
CA ALA A 316 -19.47 -12.04 -6.75
C ALA A 316 -18.47 -12.67 -7.74
N LEU A 317 -18.13 -13.95 -7.54
CA LEU A 317 -17.30 -14.72 -8.48
C LEU A 317 -18.03 -14.93 -9.82
N ILE A 318 -19.28 -15.39 -9.77
CA ILE A 318 -20.11 -15.64 -10.96
C ILE A 318 -20.33 -14.35 -11.77
N ALA A 319 -20.73 -13.26 -11.11
CA ALA A 319 -20.99 -11.99 -11.79
C ALA A 319 -19.72 -11.42 -12.45
N ALA A 320 -18.54 -11.68 -11.89
CA ALA A 320 -17.28 -11.25 -12.48
C ALA A 320 -16.87 -12.12 -13.68
N ASP A 321 -17.11 -13.44 -13.62
CA ASP A 321 -16.88 -14.35 -14.75
C ASP A 321 -17.79 -14.02 -15.95
N GLN A 322 -19.10 -13.83 -15.68
CA GLN A 322 -20.09 -13.36 -16.67
C GLN A 322 -19.80 -11.95 -17.22
N SER A 323 -19.06 -11.12 -16.48
CA SER A 323 -18.61 -9.80 -16.95
C SER A 323 -17.30 -9.85 -17.75
N SER A 324 -16.64 -11.02 -17.81
CA SER A 324 -15.41 -11.21 -18.57
C SER A 324 -15.72 -11.44 -20.06
N SER A 325 -14.74 -11.19 -20.93
CA SER A 325 -14.86 -11.46 -22.36
C SER A 325 -14.80 -12.95 -22.73
N LEU A 326 -14.37 -13.81 -21.78
CA LEU A 326 -14.20 -15.25 -21.95
C LEU A 326 -14.55 -15.93 -20.60
N PRO A 327 -15.85 -16.16 -20.33
CA PRO A 327 -16.28 -16.90 -19.15
C PRO A 327 -15.59 -18.27 -19.05
N CYS A 328 -15.23 -18.66 -17.84
CA CYS A 328 -14.30 -19.77 -17.59
C CYS A 328 -14.67 -20.62 -16.37
N ILE A 329 -15.82 -20.35 -15.73
CA ILE A 329 -16.43 -21.25 -14.75
C ILE A 329 -16.99 -22.49 -15.47
N GLN A 330 -16.53 -23.67 -15.07
CA GLN A 330 -17.06 -24.95 -15.57
C GLN A 330 -18.24 -25.39 -14.69
N TRP A 331 -19.47 -25.05 -15.11
CA TRP A 331 -20.70 -25.39 -14.38
C TRP A 331 -20.93 -26.90 -14.20
N GLY A 332 -20.27 -27.73 -15.02
CA GLY A 332 -20.28 -29.19 -14.92
C GLY A 332 -19.27 -29.81 -13.94
N ASP A 333 -18.52 -29.02 -13.15
CA ASP A 333 -17.52 -29.57 -12.21
C ASP A 333 -18.13 -30.57 -11.23
N ALA A 334 -17.58 -31.80 -11.23
CA ALA A 334 -18.14 -32.91 -10.49
C ALA A 334 -18.10 -32.71 -8.96
N ASP A 335 -17.15 -31.93 -8.43
CA ASP A 335 -17.00 -31.75 -6.99
C ASP A 335 -17.97 -30.69 -6.45
N LEU A 336 -18.21 -29.61 -7.21
CA LEU A 336 -19.30 -28.66 -6.92
C LEU A 336 -20.66 -29.36 -6.88
N TRP A 337 -20.96 -30.21 -7.87
CA TRP A 337 -22.20 -30.98 -7.90
C TRP A 337 -22.32 -31.97 -6.73
N ARG A 338 -21.25 -32.73 -6.42
CA ARG A 338 -21.21 -33.66 -5.27
C ARG A 338 -21.43 -32.95 -3.94
N TRP A 339 -20.78 -31.81 -3.73
CA TRP A 339 -20.97 -31.00 -2.52
C TRP A 339 -22.41 -30.53 -2.41
N ALA A 340 -22.98 -30.03 -3.50
CA ALA A 340 -24.33 -29.48 -3.53
C ALA A 340 -25.42 -30.56 -3.33
N THR A 341 -25.26 -31.76 -3.91
CA THR A 341 -26.17 -32.88 -3.66
C THR A 341 -26.07 -33.40 -2.24
N ALA A 342 -24.86 -33.60 -1.69
CA ALA A 342 -24.68 -34.04 -0.31
C ALA A 342 -25.35 -33.06 0.68
N ARG A 343 -25.13 -31.75 0.53
CA ARG A 343 -25.73 -30.72 1.37
C ARG A 343 -27.24 -30.62 1.22
N ARG A 344 -27.77 -30.84 0.02
CA ARG A 344 -29.23 -30.96 -0.21
C ARG A 344 -29.82 -32.14 0.55
N ASP A 345 -29.15 -33.30 0.50
CA ASP A 345 -29.63 -34.54 1.12
C ASP A 345 -29.54 -34.50 2.66
N GLU A 346 -28.62 -33.69 3.20
CA GLU A 346 -28.55 -33.27 4.61
C GLU A 346 -29.65 -32.24 4.99
N GLY A 347 -30.43 -31.73 4.04
CA GLY A 347 -31.47 -30.70 4.26
C GLY A 347 -30.96 -29.26 4.34
N VAL A 348 -29.69 -28.99 3.99
CA VAL A 348 -29.07 -27.67 4.09
C VAL A 348 -29.45 -26.79 2.89
N GLU A 349 -30.08 -25.63 3.14
CA GLU A 349 -30.54 -24.71 2.07
C GLU A 349 -29.45 -24.33 1.06
N LYS A 350 -28.19 -24.23 1.49
CA LYS A 350 -27.06 -23.88 0.61
C LYS A 350 -26.88 -24.90 -0.53
N GLY A 351 -27.16 -26.19 -0.28
CA GLY A 351 -27.12 -27.23 -1.31
C GLY A 351 -28.22 -27.07 -2.36
N PHE A 352 -29.45 -26.79 -1.92
CA PHE A 352 -30.57 -26.49 -2.83
C PHE A 352 -30.29 -25.24 -3.69
N TRP A 353 -29.81 -24.17 -3.04
CA TRP A 353 -29.47 -22.91 -3.70
C TRP A 353 -28.36 -23.05 -4.73
N LEU A 354 -27.28 -23.77 -4.40
CA LEU A 354 -26.18 -23.98 -5.33
C LEU A 354 -26.58 -24.88 -6.51
N LEU A 355 -27.39 -25.92 -6.30
CA LEU A 355 -27.91 -26.74 -7.40
C LEU A 355 -28.79 -25.96 -8.38
N ASP A 356 -29.58 -24.99 -7.91
CA ASP A 356 -30.35 -24.10 -8.78
C ASP A 356 -29.44 -23.20 -9.62
N ILE A 357 -28.36 -22.67 -9.04
CA ILE A 357 -27.34 -21.88 -9.76
C ILE A 357 -26.59 -22.72 -10.81
N LEU A 358 -26.04 -23.88 -10.43
CA LEU A 358 -25.25 -24.73 -11.33
C LEU A 358 -26.08 -25.17 -12.55
N ARG A 359 -27.38 -25.44 -12.36
CA ARG A 359 -28.30 -25.75 -13.47
C ARG A 359 -28.48 -24.57 -14.42
N ARG A 360 -28.68 -23.36 -13.89
CA ARG A 360 -28.86 -22.16 -14.73
C ARG A 360 -27.62 -21.87 -15.56
N GLY A 361 -26.44 -21.95 -14.95
CA GLY A 361 -25.18 -21.76 -15.66
C GLY A 361 -24.97 -22.77 -16.79
N MET A 362 -25.30 -24.06 -16.58
CA MET A 362 -25.29 -25.05 -17.66
C MET A 362 -26.20 -24.69 -18.85
N PHE A 363 -27.40 -24.17 -18.59
CA PHE A 363 -28.31 -23.74 -19.67
C PHE A 363 -27.83 -22.47 -20.39
N GLU A 364 -27.11 -21.58 -19.70
CA GLU A 364 -26.52 -20.38 -20.30
C GLU A 364 -25.32 -20.74 -21.20
N ASP A 365 -24.46 -21.66 -20.78
CA ASP A 365 -23.34 -22.19 -21.60
C ASP A 365 -23.83 -22.90 -22.87
N GLU A 366 -24.87 -23.74 -22.78
CA GLU A 366 -25.44 -24.44 -23.94
C GLU A 366 -25.98 -23.46 -25.01
N LEU A 367 -26.39 -22.25 -24.63
CA LEU A 367 -26.90 -21.20 -25.51
C LEU A 367 -25.80 -20.29 -26.11
N HIS A 368 -24.52 -20.54 -25.84
CA HIS A 368 -23.38 -19.80 -26.42
C HIS A 368 -22.56 -20.62 -27.43
N ILE A 369 -23.09 -21.78 -27.83
CA ILE A 369 -22.43 -22.75 -28.73
C ILE A 369 -23.04 -22.76 -30.16
N ASP A 370 -24.19 -22.10 -30.37
CA ASP A 370 -24.86 -21.87 -31.66
C ASP A 370 -24.54 -20.49 -32.28
#